data_AF-A0A6I6XF71-F1
#
_entry.id   AF-A0A6I6XF71-F1
#
_cell.length_a   1.000
_cell.length_b   1.000
_cell.length_c   1.000
_cell.angle_alpha   90.00
_cell.angle_beta   90.00
_cell.angle_gamma   90.00
#
_symmetry.space_group_name_H-M   'P 1'
#
loop_
_entity.id
_entity.type
_entity.pdbx_description
1 polymer ?
#
loop_
_entity_poly.entity_id
_entity_poly.type
_entity_poly.pdbx_seq_one_letter_code
_entity_poly.pdbx_strand_id
1 'polypeptide(L)'
;MSNIFGITDEECFEIMRAADEAQTQYLLDQQARNAPVLEMVKALVGDEVFAQVEEEIEAAENTYGYEIVDEPAGAPQDNGFALGDVYVDQECGMSGDDFSGTVALPLPDGRYFQFAFNC
;
A
#
# COMPACT_ATOMS: atom_id res chain seq x y z
N MET A 1 -19.77 16.69 -30.85
CA MET A 1 -19.70 15.84 -32.07
C MET A 1 -19.32 14.44 -31.59
N SER A 2 -19.49 13.37 -32.38
CA SER A 2 -19.06 12.03 -31.92
C SER A 2 -17.62 11.78 -32.39
N ASN A 3 -16.77 11.26 -31.49
CA ASN A 3 -15.37 10.96 -31.75
C ASN A 3 -15.20 9.58 -32.42
N ILE A 4 -13.96 9.15 -32.69
CA ILE A 4 -13.65 7.94 -33.49
C ILE A 4 -14.16 6.62 -32.86
N PHE A 5 -14.60 6.68 -31.59
CA PHE A 5 -15.16 5.57 -30.82
C PHE A 5 -16.69 5.58 -30.72
N GLY A 6 -17.38 6.50 -31.41
CA GLY A 6 -18.85 6.58 -31.38
C GLY A 6 -19.43 7.18 -30.11
N ILE A 7 -18.58 7.81 -29.28
CA ILE A 7 -18.96 8.47 -28.03
C ILE A 7 -18.98 9.98 -28.27
N THR A 8 -19.95 10.69 -27.71
CA THR A 8 -20.02 12.14 -27.76
C THR A 8 -19.06 12.79 -26.76
N ASP A 9 -18.65 14.03 -27.01
CA ASP A 9 -17.78 14.77 -26.08
C ASP A 9 -18.41 14.88 -24.67
N GLU A 10 -19.74 14.97 -24.59
CA GLU A 10 -20.52 14.98 -23.34
C GLU A 10 -20.47 13.63 -22.62
N GLU A 11 -20.68 12.52 -23.33
CA GLU A 11 -20.54 11.18 -22.76
C GLU A 11 -19.10 10.90 -22.30
N CYS A 12 -18.08 11.38 -23.02
CA CYS A 12 -16.69 11.29 -22.57
C CYS A 12 -16.45 12.04 -21.26
N PHE A 13 -17.01 13.25 -21.12
CA PHE A 13 -16.89 14.03 -19.88
C PHE A 13 -17.54 13.32 -18.69
N GLU A 14 -18.73 12.74 -18.90
CA GLU A 14 -19.44 11.99 -17.87
C GLU A 14 -18.70 10.72 -17.44
N ILE A 15 -18.10 9.99 -18.39
CA ILE A 15 -17.28 8.81 -18.09
C ILE A 15 -16.04 9.21 -17.28
N MET A 16 -15.35 10.28 -17.65
CA MET A 16 -14.18 10.77 -16.91
C MET A 16 -14.55 11.18 -15.48
N ARG A 17 -15.65 11.94 -15.32
CA ARG A 17 -16.15 12.32 -14.00
C ARG A 17 -16.49 11.12 -13.13
N ALA A 18 -17.20 10.13 -13.67
CA ALA A 18 -17.55 8.92 -12.92
C ALA A 18 -16.31 8.10 -12.54
N ALA A 19 -15.29 8.07 -13.39
CA ALA A 19 -14.01 7.43 -13.09
C ALA A 19 -13.26 8.15 -11.96
N ASP A 20 -13.21 9.49 -11.98
CA ASP A 20 -12.59 10.30 -10.93
C ASP A 20 -13.30 10.12 -9.57
N GLU A 21 -14.64 10.10 -9.58
CA GLU A 21 -15.46 9.85 -8.39
C GLU A 21 -15.23 8.44 -7.83
N ALA A 22 -15.18 7.43 -8.70
CA ALA A 22 -14.90 6.04 -8.31
C ALA A 22 -13.48 5.88 -7.73
N GLN A 23 -12.48 6.53 -8.34
CA GLN A 23 -11.11 6.51 -7.83
C GLN A 23 -11.03 7.18 -6.45
N THR A 24 -11.67 8.33 -6.29
CA THR A 24 -11.73 9.04 -5.00
C THR A 24 -12.38 8.17 -3.92
N GLN A 25 -13.51 7.54 -4.22
CA GLN A 25 -14.19 6.67 -3.27
C GLN A 25 -13.34 5.45 -2.90
N TYR A 26 -12.65 4.84 -3.86
CA TYR A 26 -11.74 3.72 -3.61
C TYR A 26 -10.61 4.11 -2.64
N LEU A 27 -10.00 5.28 -2.82
CA LEU A 27 -8.95 5.78 -1.93
C LEU A 27 -9.46 6.02 -0.51
N LEU A 28 -10.65 6.61 -0.37
CA LEU A 28 -11.29 6.83 0.93
C LEU A 28 -11.60 5.51 1.64
N ASP A 29 -12.10 4.52 0.90
CA ASP A 29 -12.41 3.20 1.44
C ASP A 29 -11.15 2.47 1.91
N GLN A 30 -10.04 2.58 1.16
CA GLN A 30 -8.75 2.00 1.57
C GLN A 30 -8.20 2.70 2.81
N GLN A 31 -8.25 4.04 2.86
CA GLN A 31 -7.85 4.79 4.05
C GLN A 31 -8.67 4.39 5.27
N ALA A 32 -9.98 4.23 5.12
CA ALA A 32 -10.88 3.81 6.20
C ALA A 32 -10.59 2.38 6.70
N ARG A 33 -10.18 1.47 5.82
CA ARG A 33 -9.78 0.10 6.17
C ARG A 33 -8.43 0.05 6.86
N ASN A 34 -7.47 0.86 6.40
CA ASN A 34 -6.09 0.85 6.88
C ASN A 34 -5.92 1.61 8.21
N ALA A 35 -6.69 2.69 8.41
CA ALA A 35 -6.62 3.53 9.61
C ALA A 35 -6.64 2.75 10.94
N PRO A 36 -7.58 1.81 11.21
CA PRO A 36 -7.57 1.08 12.48
C PRO A 36 -6.32 0.23 12.68
N VAL A 37 -5.74 -0.34 11.62
CA VAL A 37 -4.50 -1.12 11.70
C VAL A 37 -3.32 -0.21 12.02
N LEU A 38 -3.23 0.95 11.37
CA LEU A 38 -2.19 1.94 11.65
C LEU A 38 -2.25 2.47 13.08
N GLU A 39 -3.44 2.75 13.60
CA GLU A 39 -3.60 3.16 15.01
C GLU A 39 -3.14 2.07 15.98
N MET A 40 -3.40 0.79 15.66
CA MET A 40 -2.89 -0.33 16.45
C MET A 40 -1.37 -0.44 16.38
N VAL A 41 -0.79 -0.33 15.19
CA VAL A 41 0.67 -0.35 15.00
C VAL A 41 1.32 0.79 15.76
N LYS A 42 0.81 2.02 15.62
CA LYS A 42 1.29 3.20 16.36
C LYS A 42 1.25 2.99 17.87
N ALA A 43 0.17 2.42 18.40
CA ALA A 43 0.05 2.13 19.82
C ALA A 43 1.05 1.06 20.30
N LEU A 44 1.47 0.14 19.43
CA LEU A 44 2.44 -0.91 19.76
C LEU A 44 3.89 -0.41 19.70
N VAL A 45 4.23 0.37 18.66
CA VAL A 45 5.62 0.75 18.37
C VAL A 45 6.01 2.13 18.93
N GLY A 46 5.03 2.97 19.26
CA GLY A 46 5.26 4.35 19.70
C GLY A 46 5.62 5.31 18.56
N ASP A 47 5.62 6.62 18.83
CA ASP A 47 5.71 7.65 17.78
C ASP A 47 7.02 7.59 16.98
N GLU A 48 8.15 7.30 17.61
CA GLU A 48 9.48 7.30 16.96
C GLU A 48 9.60 6.18 15.92
N VAL A 49 9.20 4.95 16.28
CA VAL A 49 9.25 3.81 15.36
C VAL A 49 8.12 3.90 14.33
N PHE A 50 6.98 4.48 14.71
CA PHE A 50 5.87 4.68 13.78
C PHE A 50 6.26 5.61 12.62
N ALA A 51 7.11 6.61 12.86
CA ALA A 51 7.64 7.46 11.79
C ALA A 51 8.42 6.63 10.74
N GLN A 52 9.19 5.62 11.15
CA GLN A 52 9.85 4.71 10.19
C GLN A 52 8.85 3.84 9.44
N VAL A 53 7.76 3.40 10.09
CA VAL A 53 6.68 2.68 9.41
C VAL A 53 6.04 3.55 8.31
N GLU A 54 5.83 4.84 8.59
CA GLU A 54 5.31 5.79 7.59
C GLU A 54 6.30 5.99 6.44
N GLU A 55 7.61 6.08 6.72
CA GLU A 55 8.66 6.17 5.69
C GLU A 55 8.68 4.94 4.77
N GLU A 56 8.55 3.72 5.32
CA GLU A 56 8.47 2.47 4.54
C GLU A 56 7.21 2.41 3.66
N ILE A 57 6.07 2.87 4.18
CA ILE A 57 4.82 2.96 3.42
C ILE A 57 4.94 3.97 2.27
N GLU A 58 5.53 5.14 2.52
CA GLU A 58 5.72 6.19 1.51
C GLU A 58 6.68 5.74 0.41
N ALA A 59 7.77 5.05 0.78
CA ALA A 59 8.75 4.52 -0.16
C ALA A 59 8.18 3.43 -1.10
N ALA A 60 7.15 2.69 -0.64
CA ALA A 60 6.50 1.64 -1.41
C ALA A 60 5.35 2.13 -2.32
N GLU A 61 5.07 3.45 -2.34
CA GLU A 61 4.07 4.11 -3.18
C GLU A 61 2.64 3.53 -3.05
N ASN A 62 2.16 2.72 -4.01
CA ASN A 62 0.76 2.24 -4.04
C ASN A 62 0.54 1.09 -3.07
N THR A 63 0.37 1.41 -1.80
CA THR A 63 0.22 0.44 -0.71
C THR A 63 -1.24 0.16 -0.35
N TYR A 64 -1.54 -1.08 0.03
CA TYR A 64 -2.89 -1.52 0.41
C TYR A 64 -2.87 -2.81 1.23
N GLY A 65 -4.03 -3.23 1.75
CA GLY A 65 -4.17 -4.54 2.41
C GLY A 65 -3.44 -4.62 3.74
N TYR A 66 -3.56 -3.58 4.58
CA TYR A 66 -2.80 -3.48 5.82
C TYR A 66 -3.30 -4.49 6.85
N GLU A 67 -2.38 -5.24 7.44
CA GLU A 67 -2.71 -6.27 8.42
C GLU A 67 -1.56 -6.51 9.42
N ILE A 68 -1.89 -7.17 10.53
CA ILE A 68 -0.90 -7.69 11.48
C ILE A 68 -0.91 -9.21 11.39
N VAL A 69 0.24 -9.80 11.05
CA VAL A 69 0.41 -11.23 10.82
C VAL A 69 1.38 -11.85 11.82
N ASP A 70 1.23 -13.15 12.07
CA ASP A 70 2.11 -13.89 12.98
C ASP A 70 3.45 -14.28 12.32
N GLU A 71 3.45 -14.48 11.00
CA GLU A 71 4.65 -14.84 10.21
C GLU A 71 4.73 -13.96 8.97
N PRO A 72 5.92 -13.41 8.62
CA PRO A 72 6.09 -12.57 7.46
C PRO A 72 6.24 -13.41 6.18
N ALA A 73 5.79 -12.86 5.05
CA ALA A 73 6.12 -13.41 3.74
C ALA A 73 7.46 -12.86 3.22
N GLY A 74 8.14 -13.63 2.37
CA GLY A 74 9.35 -13.17 1.66
C GLY A 74 10.66 -13.39 2.41
N ALA A 75 11.69 -12.67 1.96
CA ALA A 75 13.04 -12.80 2.48
C ALA A 75 13.42 -11.61 3.38
N PRO A 76 14.17 -11.84 4.47
CA PRO A 76 14.64 -10.76 5.32
C PRO A 76 15.66 -9.88 4.59
N GLN A 77 15.54 -8.57 4.79
CA GLN A 77 16.39 -7.52 4.27
C GLN A 77 16.75 -6.57 5.43
N ASP A 78 18.05 -6.29 5.57
CA ASP A 78 18.54 -5.26 6.50
C ASP A 78 18.47 -3.89 5.81
N ASN A 79 17.46 -3.10 6.18
CA ASN A 79 17.25 -1.73 5.70
C ASN A 79 17.45 -0.69 6.82
N GLY A 80 17.94 -1.10 8.00
CA GLY A 80 18.13 -0.22 9.15
C GLY A 80 16.87 0.06 9.97
N PHE A 81 15.77 -0.69 9.77
CA PHE A 81 14.55 -0.54 10.57
C PHE A 81 14.81 -0.86 12.06
N ALA A 82 14.26 -0.02 12.95
CA ALA A 82 14.63 -0.02 14.37
C ALA A 82 14.33 -1.33 15.11
N LEU A 83 13.35 -2.10 14.64
CA LEU A 83 12.90 -3.35 15.28
C LEU A 83 13.49 -4.61 14.64
N GLY A 84 14.40 -4.49 13.68
CA GLY A 84 15.10 -5.59 13.03
C GLY A 84 14.84 -5.68 11.52
N ASP A 85 15.10 -6.86 10.95
CA ASP A 85 14.99 -7.08 9.50
C ASP A 85 13.56 -6.89 9.00
N VAL A 86 13.44 -6.24 7.85
CA VAL A 86 12.18 -6.11 7.10
C VAL A 86 12.09 -7.25 6.10
N TYR A 87 10.89 -7.79 5.89
CA TYR A 87 10.69 -8.91 4.99
C TYR A 87 10.00 -8.43 3.73
N VAL A 88 10.57 -8.74 2.58
CA VAL A 88 10.02 -8.34 1.28
C VAL A 88 9.80 -9.59 0.45
N ASP A 89 8.56 -9.80 0.04
CA ASP A 89 8.17 -10.77 -0.97
C ASP A 89 7.80 -10.01 -2.23
N GLN A 90 8.70 -9.99 -3.22
CA GLN A 90 8.50 -9.20 -4.44
C GLN A 90 8.54 -10.08 -5.69
N GLU A 91 7.65 -9.77 -6.62
CA GLU A 91 7.64 -10.30 -7.98
C GLU A 91 7.83 -9.15 -8.97
N CYS A 92 8.57 -9.40 -10.05
CA CYS A 92 8.69 -8.48 -11.16
C CYS A 92 7.79 -8.90 -12.34
N GLY A 93 7.13 -7.92 -12.94
CA GLY A 93 6.35 -8.09 -14.16
C GLY A 93 7.21 -8.44 -15.38
N MET A 94 6.56 -8.78 -16.50
CA MET A 94 7.25 -9.23 -17.73
C MET A 94 8.25 -8.21 -18.30
N SER A 95 8.04 -6.92 -18.05
CA SER A 95 8.88 -5.82 -18.53
C SER A 95 10.03 -5.47 -17.57
N GLY A 96 10.00 -5.95 -16.32
CA GLY A 96 11.05 -5.75 -15.32
C GLY A 96 11.10 -4.36 -14.68
N ASP A 97 10.16 -3.48 -15.02
CA ASP A 97 9.92 -2.16 -14.43
C ASP A 97 8.69 -2.12 -13.51
N ASP A 98 7.76 -3.08 -13.65
CA ASP A 98 6.63 -3.27 -12.73
C ASP A 98 7.05 -4.20 -11.57
N PHE A 99 6.96 -3.75 -10.32
CA PHE A 99 7.16 -4.61 -9.15
C PHE A 99 5.92 -4.62 -8.26
N SER A 100 5.56 -5.80 -7.78
CA SER A 100 4.46 -5.94 -6.83
C SER A 100 4.82 -6.96 -5.78
N GLY A 101 4.22 -6.85 -4.61
CA GLY A 101 4.60 -7.72 -3.52
C GLY A 101 4.03 -7.30 -2.18
N THR A 102 4.62 -7.84 -1.13
CA THR A 102 4.33 -7.49 0.25
C THR A 102 5.59 -7.12 1.01
N VAL A 103 5.46 -6.14 1.90
CA VAL A 103 6.47 -5.78 2.89
C VAL A 103 5.91 -6.09 4.27
N ALA A 104 6.73 -6.69 5.14
CA ALA A 104 6.40 -6.97 6.52
C ALA A 104 7.46 -6.39 7.48
N LEU A 105 7.02 -5.49 8.35
CA LEU A 105 7.83 -4.78 9.35
C LEU A 105 7.66 -5.46 10.72
N PRO A 106 8.76 -5.78 11.45
CA PRO A 106 8.66 -6.41 12.75
C PRO A 106 8.01 -5.51 13.81
N LEU A 107 7.18 -6.09 14.67
CA LEU A 107 6.54 -5.44 15.81
C LEU A 107 7.15 -5.93 17.15
N PRO A 108 7.07 -5.13 18.24
CA PRO A 108 7.69 -5.47 19.53
C PRO A 108 7.15 -6.74 20.20
N ASP A 109 5.96 -7.18 19.80
CA ASP A 109 5.30 -8.36 20.34
C ASP A 109 5.60 -9.65 19.55
N GLY A 110 6.50 -9.58 18.57
CA GLY A 110 6.93 -10.71 17.75
C GLY A 110 6.05 -10.99 16.54
N ARG A 111 5.01 -10.17 16.31
CA ARG A 111 4.21 -10.16 15.07
C ARG A 111 4.81 -9.18 14.06
N TYR A 112 4.15 -9.06 12.91
CA TYR A 112 4.60 -8.21 11.81
C TYR A 112 3.45 -7.36 11.30
N PHE A 113 3.73 -6.09 11.02
CA PHE A 113 2.83 -5.26 10.23
C PHE A 113 3.12 -5.50 8.75
N GLN A 114 2.13 -5.98 8.00
CA GLN A 114 2.26 -6.32 6.59
C GLN A 114 1.37 -5.44 5.73
N PHE A 115 1.89 -5.02 4.58
CA PHE A 115 1.13 -4.35 3.53
C PHE A 115 1.57 -4.82 2.14
N ALA A 116 0.66 -4.80 1.19
CA ALA A 116 0.93 -5.05 -0.22
C ALA A 116 1.30 -3.74 -0.93
N PHE A 117 2.11 -3.83 -1.98
CA PHE A 117 2.49 -2.70 -2.83
C PHE A 117 2.44 -3.07 -4.32
N ASN A 118 2.38 -2.04 -5.16
CA ASN A 118 2.53 -2.16 -6.61
C ASN A 118 3.18 -0.88 -7.17
N CYS A 119 4.30 -1.01 -7.84
CA CYS A 119 5.05 0.07 -8.48
C CYS A 119 5.36 -0.21 -9.94
#